data_AF-A0A353R758-F1
#
_entry.id   AF-A0A353R758-F1
#
_cell.length_a   1.000
_cell.length_b   1.000
_cell.length_c   1.000
_cell.angle_alpha   90.00
_cell.angle_beta   90.00
_cell.angle_gamma   90.00
#
_symmetry.space_group_name_H-M   'P 1'
#
loop_
_entity.id
_entity.type
_entity.pdbx_description
1 polymer ?
#
loop_
_entity_poly.entity_id
_entity_poly.type
_entity_poly.pdbx_seq_one_letter_code
_entity_poly.pdbx_strand_id
1 'polypeptide(L)'
;PDITLRSGGEEVNDLLEVSLSDRLNIAGIEIIEARISYLAYAPEIASAMLQRQQATAIVAARHKIVEGAVSMVEMALQQLSEKDIIELDEDKKAAMVSNLMVVLTSDRAASPVINTGSLYQ
;
A
#
# COMPACT_ATOMS: atom_id res chain seq x y z
N PRO A 1 14.02 9.02 12.20
CA PRO A 1 13.40 7.70 12.52
C PRO A 1 13.38 7.52 14.03
N ASP A 2 12.21 7.39 14.64
CA ASP A 2 12.09 7.14 16.07
C ASP A 2 12.54 5.71 16.39
N ILE A 3 13.23 5.52 17.52
CA ILE A 3 13.67 4.22 18.01
C ILE A 3 12.43 3.41 18.40
N THR A 4 12.25 2.22 17.83
CA THR A 4 11.14 1.33 18.19
C THR A 4 11.65 0.00 18.71
N LEU A 5 10.91 -0.65 19.61
CA LEU A 5 11.23 -1.98 20.12
C LEU A 5 11.27 -3.06 19.02
N ARG A 6 10.70 -2.79 17.84
CA ARG A 6 10.64 -3.74 16.71
C ARG A 6 11.79 -3.58 15.72
N SER A 7 12.34 -2.37 15.57
CA SER A 7 13.37 -2.05 14.56
C SER A 7 14.68 -1.53 15.14
N GLY A 8 14.72 -1.20 16.43
CA GLY A 8 15.89 -0.65 17.14
C GLY A 8 16.28 -1.50 18.35
N GLY A 9 16.25 -2.83 18.21
CA GLY A 9 16.47 -3.75 19.34
C GLY A 9 17.84 -3.61 20.01
N GLU A 10 18.89 -3.29 19.26
CA GLU A 10 20.25 -3.08 19.79
C GLU A 10 20.34 -1.79 20.60
N GLU A 11 19.91 -0.66 20.02
CA GLU A 11 19.90 0.65 20.68
C GLU A 11 19.03 0.67 21.95
N VAL A 12 17.92 -0.07 21.94
CA VAL A 12 17.08 -0.25 23.14
C VAL A 12 17.78 -1.09 24.21
N ASN A 13 18.52 -2.13 23.83
CA ASN A 13 19.28 -2.94 24.79
C ASN A 13 20.41 -2.13 25.43
N ASP A 14 21.10 -1.29 24.66
CA ASP A 14 22.15 -0.41 25.18
C ASP A 14 21.56 0.59 26.20
N LEU A 15 20.42 1.20 25.88
CA LEU A 15 19.71 2.08 26.81
C LEU A 15 19.24 1.34 28.07
N LEU A 16 18.82 0.09 27.92
CA LEU A 16 18.42 -0.77 29.02
C LEU A 16 19.61 -1.08 29.94
N GLU A 17 20.77 -1.41 29.36
CA GLU A 17 22.01 -1.70 30.08
C GLU A 17 22.48 -0.49 30.88
N VAL A 18 22.52 0.69 30.26
CA VAL A 18 22.87 1.95 30.93
C VAL A 18 21.91 2.24 32.08
N SER A 19 20.60 2.15 31.84
CA SER A 19 19.58 2.46 32.85
C SER A 19 19.63 1.50 34.04
N LEU A 20 19.87 0.21 33.80
CA LEU A 20 20.01 -0.77 34.87
C LEU A 20 21.33 -0.58 35.62
N SER A 21 22.42 -0.27 34.92
CA SER A 21 23.75 -0.07 35.51
C SER A 21 23.72 1.09 36.49
N ASP A 22 23.15 2.23 36.10
CA ASP A 22 23.03 3.40 36.98
C ASP A 22 22.26 3.10 38.27
N ARG A 23 21.21 2.26 38.19
CA ARG A 23 20.39 1.90 39.35
C ARG A 23 21.05 0.88 40.25
N LEU A 24 21.79 -0.08 39.69
CA LEU A 24 22.40 -1.19 40.43
C LEU A 24 23.82 -0.90 40.91
N ASN A 25 24.47 0.16 40.41
CA ASN A 25 25.80 0.59 40.84
C ASN A 25 25.87 0.90 42.35
N ILE A 26 24.79 1.41 42.95
CA ILE A 26 24.69 1.68 44.40
C ILE A 26 24.89 0.38 45.22
N ALA A 27 24.51 -0.77 44.65
CA ALA A 27 24.69 -2.08 45.27
C ALA A 27 26.03 -2.75 44.91
N GLY A 28 26.89 -2.10 44.12
CA GLY A 28 28.15 -2.65 43.63
C GLY A 28 27.97 -3.80 42.62
N ILE A 29 26.81 -3.84 41.94
CA ILE A 29 26.51 -4.87 40.94
C ILE A 29 26.91 -4.34 39.55
N GLU A 30 27.79 -5.09 38.88
CA GLU A 30 28.19 -4.83 37.49
C GLU A 30 27.25 -5.57 36.52
N ILE A 31 26.77 -4.86 35.50
CA ILE A 31 25.93 -5.42 34.44
C ILE A 31 26.79 -5.63 33.21
N ILE A 32 26.81 -6.86 32.70
CA ILE A 32 27.60 -7.24 31.52
C ILE A 32 26.76 -7.16 30.24
N GLU A 33 25.46 -7.45 30.33
CA GLU A 33 24.51 -7.27 29.23
C GLU A 33 23.07 -7.16 29.76
N ALA A 34 22.22 -6.44 29.01
CA ALA A 34 20.78 -6.41 29.24
C ALA A 34 20.01 -6.63 27.93
N ARG A 35 19.13 -7.64 27.87
CA ARG A 35 18.38 -7.99 26.66
C ARG A 35 16.90 -8.21 26.92
N ILE A 36 16.07 -7.71 26.02
CA ILE A 36 14.64 -8.04 26.00
C ILE A 36 14.47 -9.49 25.50
N SER A 37 14.05 -10.39 26.39
CA SER A 37 13.92 -11.82 26.06
C SER A 37 12.61 -12.17 25.33
N TYR A 38 11.55 -11.39 25.54
CA TYR A 38 10.25 -11.64 24.91
C TYR A 38 9.52 -10.33 24.67
N LEU A 39 9.18 -10.08 23.41
CA LEU A 39 8.33 -8.97 22.99
C LEU A 39 7.19 -9.54 22.16
N ALA A 40 6.01 -9.63 22.76
CA ALA A 40 4.81 -10.00 22.04
C ALA A 40 3.71 -8.97 22.27
N TYR A 41 2.90 -8.78 21.23
CA TYR A 41 1.64 -8.08 21.36
C TYR A 41 0.64 -8.95 22.10
N ALA A 42 -0.30 -8.31 22.82
CA ALA A 42 -1.48 -9.00 23.28
C ALA A 42 -2.25 -9.58 22.06
N PRO A 43 -2.82 -10.80 22.14
CA PRO A 43 -3.50 -11.44 21.02
C PRO A 43 -4.56 -10.56 20.33
N GLU A 44 -5.28 -9.76 21.13
CA GLU A 44 -6.31 -8.83 20.68
C GLU A 44 -5.73 -7.69 19.81
N ILE A 45 -4.52 -7.24 20.12
CA ILE A 45 -3.83 -6.17 19.40
C ILE A 45 -3.16 -6.71 18.13
N ALA A 46 -2.65 -7.94 18.17
CA ALA A 46 -2.03 -8.59 17.02
C ALA A 46 -3.01 -8.70 15.84
N SER A 47 -4.26 -9.10 16.11
CA SER A 47 -5.31 -9.21 15.08
C SER A 47 -5.65 -7.85 14.46
N ALA A 48 -5.85 -6.82 15.28
CA ALA A 48 -6.15 -5.46 14.80
C ALA A 48 -4.97 -4.84 14.02
N MET A 49 -3.74 -5.08 14.46
CA MET A 49 -2.53 -4.63 13.76
C MET A 49 -2.38 -5.34 12.42
N LEU A 50 -2.59 -6.66 12.37
CA LEU A 50 -2.55 -7.44 11.14
C LEU A 50 -3.62 -6.95 10.15
N GLN A 51 -4.84 -6.72 10.61
CA GLN A 51 -5.93 -6.20 9.78
C GLN A 51 -5.56 -4.83 9.20
N ARG A 52 -4.97 -3.93 9.99
CA ARG A 52 -4.52 -2.62 9.52
C ARG A 52 -3.39 -2.73 8.48
N GLN A 53 -2.41 -3.61 8.72
CA GLN A 53 -1.32 -3.85 7.77
C GLN A 53 -1.84 -4.42 6.44
N GLN A 54 -2.78 -5.37 6.50
CA GLN A 54 -3.43 -5.92 5.31
C GLN A 54 -4.22 -4.85 4.56
N ALA A 55 -4.98 -3.99 5.26
CA ALA A 55 -5.69 -2.89 4.64
C ALA A 55 -4.72 -1.95 3.90
N THR A 56 -3.59 -1.58 4.52
CA THR A 56 -2.55 -0.78 3.86
C THR A 56 -1.95 -1.49 2.65
N ALA A 57 -1.65 -2.79 2.75
CA ALA A 57 -1.13 -3.58 1.64
C ALA A 57 -2.11 -3.69 0.47
N ILE A 58 -3.40 -3.87 0.77
CA ILE A 58 -4.48 -3.89 -0.24
C ILE A 58 -4.57 -2.55 -0.96
N VAL A 59 -4.56 -1.44 -0.23
CA VAL A 59 -4.59 -0.10 -0.83
C VAL A 59 -3.35 0.15 -1.69
N ALA A 60 -2.16 -0.24 -1.21
CA ALA A 60 -0.92 -0.11 -1.98
C ALA A 60 -0.95 -0.94 -3.27
N ALA A 61 -1.51 -2.16 -3.22
CA ALA A 61 -1.70 -2.99 -4.39
C ALA A 61 -2.70 -2.34 -5.38
N ARG A 62 -3.84 -1.86 -4.89
CA ARG A 62 -4.85 -1.16 -5.70
C ARG A 62 -4.29 0.08 -6.39
N HIS A 63 -3.46 0.85 -5.69
CA HIS A 63 -2.78 2.00 -6.28
C HIS A 63 -1.93 1.61 -7.49
N LYS A 64 -1.10 0.56 -7.36
CA LYS A 64 -0.27 0.07 -8.48
C LYS A 64 -1.09 -0.42 -9.67
N ILE A 65 -2.23 -1.06 -9.41
CA ILE A 65 -3.15 -1.51 -10.47
C ILE A 65 -3.70 -0.31 -11.25
N VAL A 66 -4.17 0.72 -10.54
CA VAL A 66 -4.71 1.93 -11.16
C VAL A 66 -3.65 2.67 -11.96
N GLU A 67 -2.43 2.79 -11.43
CA GLU A 67 -1.30 3.41 -12.14
C GLU A 67 -0.99 2.71 -13.47
N GLY A 68 -0.91 1.37 -13.46
CA GLY A 68 -0.74 0.59 -14.68
C GLY A 68 -1.91 0.73 -15.65
N ALA A 69 -3.15 0.75 -15.14
CA ALA A 69 -4.35 0.91 -15.96
C ALA A 69 -4.39 2.26 -16.68
N VAL A 70 -4.07 3.36 -15.99
CA VAL A 70 -4.01 4.71 -16.59
C VAL A 70 -2.98 4.75 -17.72
N SER A 71 -1.79 4.20 -17.48
CA SER A 71 -0.73 4.14 -18.50
C SER A 71 -1.16 3.32 -19.72
N MET A 72 -1.83 2.17 -19.52
CA MET A 72 -2.36 1.36 -20.62
C MET A 72 -3.42 2.08 -21.45
N VAL A 73 -4.33 2.83 -20.80
CA VAL A 73 -5.38 3.61 -21.48
C VAL A 73 -4.78 4.75 -22.29
N GLU A 74 -3.81 5.47 -21.71
CA GLU A 74 -3.11 6.56 -22.39
C GLU A 74 -2.41 6.08 -23.66
N MET A 75 -1.64 4.98 -23.56
CA MET A 75 -0.96 4.37 -24.71
C MET A 75 -1.96 3.92 -25.78
N ALA A 76 -3.10 3.33 -25.39
CA ALA A 76 -4.11 2.86 -26.34
C ALA A 76 -4.75 4.01 -27.11
N LEU A 77 -5.14 5.10 -26.43
CA LEU A 77 -5.73 6.28 -27.07
C LEU A 77 -4.73 6.97 -28.00
N GLN A 78 -3.46 7.09 -27.57
CA GLN A 78 -2.40 7.67 -28.39
C GLN A 78 -2.21 6.89 -29.69
N GLN A 79 -2.10 5.55 -29.62
CA GLN A 79 -1.94 4.71 -30.80
C GLN A 79 -3.14 4.73 -31.74
N LEU A 80 -4.36 4.87 -31.22
CA LEU A 80 -5.57 4.98 -32.04
C LEU A 80 -5.63 6.33 -32.77
N SER A 81 -5.22 7.40 -32.10
CA SER A 81 -5.11 8.74 -32.67
C SER A 81 -4.03 8.80 -33.75
N GLU A 82 -2.85 8.23 -33.52
CA GLU A 82 -1.74 8.22 -34.49
C GLU A 82 -2.07 7.48 -35.78
N LYS A 83 -2.98 6.50 -35.72
CA LYS A 83 -3.40 5.70 -36.87
C LYS A 83 -4.62 6.28 -37.59
N ASP A 84 -5.14 7.44 -37.16
CA ASP A 84 -6.38 8.05 -37.64
C ASP A 84 -7.56 7.05 -37.73
N ILE A 85 -7.61 6.07 -36.81
CA ILE A 85 -8.64 5.03 -36.83
C ILE A 85 -9.98 5.61 -36.33
N ILE A 86 -9.94 6.62 -35.46
CA ILE A 86 -11.10 7.15 -34.75
C ILE A 86 -10.92 8.64 -34.47
N GLU A 87 -11.92 9.46 -34.78
CA GLU A 87 -12.03 10.81 -34.23
C GLU A 87 -12.88 10.78 -32.95
N LEU A 88 -12.26 11.14 -31.83
CA LEU A 88 -12.91 11.23 -30.53
C LEU A 88 -13.05 12.70 -30.16
N ASP A 89 -14.29 13.15 -29.95
CA ASP A 89 -14.54 14.36 -29.19
C ASP A 89 -14.21 14.12 -27.69
N GLU A 90 -14.10 15.19 -26.91
CA GLU A 90 -13.73 15.11 -25.48
C GLU A 90 -14.73 14.25 -24.68
N ASP A 91 -16.02 14.30 -25.00
CA ASP A 91 -17.07 13.53 -24.33
C ASP A 91 -16.92 12.02 -24.59
N LYS A 92 -16.68 11.62 -25.83
CA LYS A 92 -16.41 10.22 -26.21
C LYS A 92 -15.10 9.71 -25.62
N LYS A 93 -14.07 10.56 -25.58
CA LYS A 93 -12.79 10.22 -24.96
C LYS A 93 -12.96 9.94 -23.47
N ALA A 94 -13.67 10.80 -22.74
CA ALA A 94 -13.96 10.59 -21.32
C ALA A 94 -14.76 9.30 -21.08
N ALA A 95 -15.77 9.02 -21.91
CA ALA A 95 -16.55 7.79 -21.83
C ALA A 95 -15.69 6.54 -22.07
N MET A 96 -14.80 6.59 -23.06
CA MET A 96 -13.91 5.48 -23.39
C MET A 96 -12.87 5.23 -22.30
N VAL A 97 -12.26 6.28 -21.75
CA VAL A 97 -11.35 6.17 -20.59
C VAL A 97 -12.06 5.52 -19.41
N SER A 98 -13.28 5.98 -19.08
CA SER A 98 -14.06 5.42 -17.98
C SER A 98 -14.32 3.92 -18.16
N ASN A 99 -14.78 3.52 -19.35
CA ASN A 99 -15.04 2.11 -19.67
C ASN A 99 -13.78 1.26 -19.59
N LEU A 100 -12.66 1.73 -20.17
CA LEU A 100 -11.39 1.02 -20.13
C LEU A 100 -10.85 0.91 -18.71
N MET A 101 -10.95 1.97 -17.89
CA MET A 101 -10.55 1.94 -16.49
C MET A 101 -11.36 0.93 -15.70
N VAL A 102 -12.68 0.85 -15.89
CA VAL A 102 -13.53 -0.16 -15.25
C VAL A 102 -13.12 -1.57 -15.66
N VAL A 103 -12.82 -1.80 -16.95
CA VAL A 103 -12.40 -3.11 -17.46
C VAL A 103 -11.02 -3.53 -16.92
N LEU A 104 -10.05 -2.62 -16.92
CA LEU A 104 -8.66 -2.91 -16.53
C LEU A 104 -8.48 -3.00 -15.01
N THR A 105 -9.30 -2.30 -14.23
CA THR A 105 -9.20 -2.29 -12.75
C THR A 105 -10.19 -3.22 -12.05
N SER A 106 -11.12 -3.85 -12.79
CA SER A 106 -12.04 -4.84 -12.23
C SER A 106 -11.34 -6.16 -11.90
N ASP A 107 -11.59 -6.65 -10.68
CA ASP A 107 -11.15 -7.99 -10.22
C ASP A 107 -11.96 -9.14 -10.83
N ARG A 108 -13.12 -8.86 -11.42
CA ARG A 108 -13.96 -9.83 -12.12
C ARG A 108 -13.85 -9.56 -13.61
N ALA A 109 -13.91 -10.62 -14.43
CA ALA A 109 -14.05 -10.48 -15.88
C ALA A 109 -15.17 -9.46 -16.17
N ALA A 110 -14.81 -8.34 -16.80
CA ALA A 110 -15.74 -7.26 -17.05
C ALA A 110 -16.89 -7.81 -17.91
N SER A 111 -18.09 -7.90 -17.34
CA SER A 111 -19.30 -8.12 -18.13
C SER A 111 -19.53 -6.84 -18.92
N PRO A 112 -19.56 -6.88 -20.26
CA PRO A 112 -19.64 -5.66 -21.04
C PRO A 112 -21.01 -5.02 -20.77
N VAL A 113 -21.04 -3.79 -20.27
CA VAL A 113 -22.16 -2.90 -20.56
C VAL A 113 -21.79 -2.13 -21.82
N ILE A 114 -21.86 -2.82 -22.96
CA ILE A 114 -21.89 -2.16 -24.26
C ILE A 114 -23.28 -1.57 -24.37
N ASN A 115 -23.44 -0.31 -23.99
CA ASN A 115 -24.57 0.48 -24.44
C ASN A 115 -24.14 1.28 -25.68
N THR A 116 -24.25 0.63 -26.84
CA THR A 116 -24.22 1.28 -28.16
C THR A 116 -25.61 1.79 -28.57
N GLY A 117 -26.50 2.08 -27.60
CA GLY A 117 -27.83 2.62 -27.82
C GLY A 117 -27.82 4.11 -28.15
N SER A 118 -27.83 4.40 -29.45
CA SER A 118 -28.27 5.63 -30.14
C SER A 118 -27.76 6.99 -29.64
N LEU A 119 -26.67 7.45 -30.26
CA LEU A 119 -26.23 8.85 -30.26
C LEU A 119 -27.00 9.75 -31.25
N TYR A 120 -28.24 9.36 -31.62
CA TYR A 120 -29.15 10.18 -32.41
C TYR A 120 -30.59 9.98 -31.95
N GLN A 121 -31.09 10.93 -31.16
CA GLN A 121 -32.42 11.51 -31.30
C GLN A 121 -32.36 12.98 -30.88
#